data_AF-A0A836SH38-F1
#
_entry.id   AF-A0A836SH38-F1
#
_cell.length_a   1.000
_cell.length_b   1.000
_cell.length_c   1.000
_cell.angle_alpha   90.00
_cell.angle_beta   90.00
_cell.angle_gamma   90.00
#
_symmetry.space_group_name_H-M   'P 1'
#
loop_
_entity.id
_entity.type
_entity.pdbx_description
1 polymer ?
#
loop_
_entity_poly.entity_id
_entity_poly.type
_entity_poly.pdbx_seq_one_letter_code
_entity_poly.pdbx_strand_id
1 'polypeptide(L)'
;MARLNEILDDLVIININKPNIVENYARINYFSEKVMKPARPLGQNDMWIAATAKTVGAWLMTTDNDFDHLHPKYLQRILIDAKTGETIDGII
;
A
#
# COMPACT_ATOMS: atom_id res chain seq x y z
N MET A 1 -9.75 2.61 -23.92
CA MET A 1 -9.41 3.90 -23.28
C MET A 1 -10.63 4.54 -22.61
N ALA A 2 -11.77 4.74 -23.28
CA ALA A 2 -12.96 5.39 -22.69
C ALA A 2 -13.38 4.85 -21.30
N ARG A 3 -13.61 3.53 -21.18
CA ARG A 3 -14.04 2.90 -19.91
C ARG A 3 -13.02 2.99 -18.77
N LEU A 4 -11.72 3.00 -19.07
CA LEU A 4 -10.69 3.15 -18.02
C LEU A 4 -10.73 4.57 -17.45
N ASN A 5 -10.82 5.57 -18.33
CA ASN A 5 -10.88 6.97 -17.92
C ASN A 5 -12.13 7.25 -17.10
N GLU A 6 -13.29 6.71 -17.51
CA GLU A 6 -14.54 6.81 -16.73
C GLU A 6 -14.37 6.30 -15.30
N ILE A 7 -13.72 5.14 -15.12
CA ILE A 7 -13.46 4.59 -13.78
C ILE A 7 -12.48 5.47 -13.00
N LEU A 8 -11.42 5.96 -13.65
CA LEU A 8 -10.44 6.82 -13.00
C LEU A 8 -11.04 8.16 -12.54
N ASP A 9 -12.02 8.69 -13.29
CA ASP A 9 -12.71 9.94 -12.98
C ASP A 9 -13.61 9.80 -11.72
N ASP A 10 -14.06 8.58 -11.40
CA ASP A 10 -14.86 8.28 -10.20
C ASP A 10 -13.99 8.09 -8.93
N LEU A 11 -12.66 7.99 -9.06
CA LEU A 11 -11.76 7.72 -7.95
C LEU A 11 -11.27 9.00 -7.26
N VAL A 12 -11.07 8.91 -5.94
CA VAL A 12 -10.43 9.98 -5.17
C VAL A 12 -8.94 10.01 -5.48
N ILE A 13 -8.46 11.12 -6.05
CA ILE A 13 -7.04 11.34 -6.33
C ILE A 13 -6.35 11.95 -5.12
N ILE A 14 -5.37 11.22 -4.56
CA ILE A 14 -4.53 11.70 -3.46
C ILE A 14 -3.18 12.17 -4.04
N ASN A 15 -2.85 13.43 -3.80
CA ASN A 15 -1.55 13.97 -4.18
C ASN A 15 -0.46 13.47 -3.21
N ILE A 16 0.55 12.78 -3.73
CA ILE A 16 1.65 12.20 -2.94
C ILE A 16 2.65 13.24 -2.40
N ASN A 17 2.69 14.45 -2.96
CA ASN A 17 3.60 15.53 -2.55
C ASN A 17 3.10 16.28 -1.30
N LYS A 18 2.49 15.56 -0.36
CA LYS A 18 2.09 16.10 0.93
C LYS A 18 3.17 15.76 1.96
N PRO A 19 3.58 16.71 2.84
CA PRO A 19 4.68 16.48 3.76
C PRO A 19 4.55 15.22 4.63
N ASN A 20 3.34 14.92 5.10
CA ASN A 20 3.03 13.72 5.87
C ASN A 20 3.18 12.41 5.08
N ILE A 21 2.87 12.40 3.78
CA ILE A 21 3.09 11.24 2.91
C ILE A 21 4.59 11.02 2.70
N VAL A 22 5.34 12.08 2.39
CA VAL A 22 6.80 12.01 2.22
C VAL A 22 7.50 11.55 3.52
N GLU A 23 7.02 12.02 4.67
CA GLU A 23 7.54 11.57 5.97
C GLU A 23 7.25 10.08 6.21
N ASN A 24 6.02 9.62 5.95
CA ASN A 24 5.68 8.20 6.08
C ASN A 24 6.46 7.33 5.09
N TYR A 25 6.71 7.82 3.86
CA TYR A 25 7.59 7.16 2.89
C TYR A 25 8.97 6.92 3.51
N ALA A 26 9.61 7.95 4.06
CA ALA A 26 10.94 7.83 4.64
C ALA A 26 10.97 6.86 5.83
N ARG A 27 9.95 6.92 6.70
CA ARG A 27 9.82 6.03 7.87
C ARG A 27 9.64 4.57 7.47
N ILE A 28 8.77 4.30 6.50
CA ILE A 28 8.52 2.94 6.00
C ILE A 28 9.78 2.42 5.30
N ASN A 29 10.44 3.22 4.46
CA ASN A 29 11.67 2.79 3.79
C ASN A 29 12.77 2.43 4.79
N TYR A 30 13.00 3.29 5.78
CA TYR A 30 13.97 3.02 6.84
C TYR A 30 13.64 1.74 7.60
N PHE A 31 12.37 1.51 7.94
CA PHE A 31 11.94 0.28 8.59
C PHE A 31 12.22 -0.95 7.73
N SER A 32 11.77 -0.94 6.49
CA SER A 32 11.90 -2.03 5.52
C SER A 32 13.35 -2.41 5.22
N GLU A 33 14.24 -1.43 5.05
CA GLU A 33 15.64 -1.69 4.71
C GLU A 33 16.55 -1.93 5.91
N LYS A 34 16.38 -1.16 6.99
CA LYS A 34 17.38 -1.06 8.05
C LYS A 34 16.95 -1.77 9.33
N VAL A 35 15.69 -1.63 9.72
CA VAL A 35 15.16 -2.13 11.00
C VAL A 35 14.72 -3.58 10.89
N MET A 36 13.92 -3.92 9.86
CA MET A 36 13.45 -5.27 9.65
C MET A 36 14.60 -6.22 9.25
N LYS A 37 14.56 -7.45 9.77
CA LYS A 37 15.49 -8.54 9.44
C LYS A 37 14.71 -9.83 9.11
N PRO A 38 14.98 -10.49 7.96
CA PRO A 38 15.83 -10.00 6.86
C PRO A 38 15.26 -8.70 6.27
N ALA A 39 16.11 -7.87 5.66
CA ALA A 39 15.65 -6.63 5.04
C ALA A 39 14.66 -6.95 3.91
N ARG A 40 13.59 -6.15 3.81
CA ARG A 40 12.53 -6.30 2.81
C ARG A 40 12.30 -4.98 2.08
N PRO A 41 13.23 -4.57 1.19
CA PRO A 41 13.06 -3.36 0.40
C PRO A 41 11.82 -3.49 -0.50
N LEU A 42 11.16 -2.37 -0.76
CA LEU A 42 9.97 -2.28 -1.61
C LEU A 42 10.29 -1.50 -2.88
N GLY A 43 9.52 -1.73 -3.95
CA GLY A 43 9.54 -0.87 -5.12
C GLY A 43 9.15 0.58 -4.78
N GLN A 44 9.60 1.55 -5.57
CA GLN A 44 9.30 2.96 -5.32
C GLN A 44 7.79 3.24 -5.35
N ASN A 45 7.06 2.60 -6.27
CA ASN A 45 5.61 2.72 -6.39
C ASN A 45 4.90 2.14 -5.15
N ASP A 46 5.32 0.97 -4.70
CA ASP A 46 4.77 0.32 -3.51
C ASP A 46 5.01 1.16 -2.26
N MET A 47 6.18 1.80 -2.18
CA MET A 47 6.47 2.73 -1.09
C MET A 47 5.51 3.93 -1.07
N TRP A 48 5.21 4.52 -2.24
CA TRP A 48 4.24 5.61 -2.33
C TRP A 48 2.82 5.15 -2.00
N ILE A 49 2.42 3.96 -2.44
CA ILE A 49 1.12 3.36 -2.10
C ILE A 49 1.03 3.13 -0.58
N ALA A 50 2.03 2.50 0.03
CA ALA A 50 2.07 2.21 1.46
C ALA A 50 2.07 3.49 2.32
N ALA A 51 2.89 4.47 1.94
CA ALA A 51 2.97 5.77 2.62
C ALA A 51 1.64 6.53 2.53
N THR A 52 1.00 6.51 1.37
CA THR A 52 -0.31 7.15 1.16
C THR A 52 -1.37 6.46 2.00
N ALA A 53 -1.49 5.13 1.92
CA ALA A 53 -2.46 4.35 2.68
C ALA A 53 -2.31 4.56 4.19
N LYS A 54 -1.07 4.53 4.71
CA LYS A 54 -0.78 4.84 6.11
C LYS A 54 -1.23 6.25 6.47
N THR A 55 -0.94 7.24 5.63
CA THR A 55 -1.22 8.64 5.90
C THR A 55 -2.72 8.92 5.97
N VAL A 56 -3.51 8.32 5.09
CA VAL A 56 -4.98 8.53 5.07
C VAL A 56 -5.76 7.51 5.91
N GLY A 57 -5.08 6.55 6.52
CA GLY A 57 -5.72 5.49 7.32
C GLY A 57 -6.53 4.50 6.48
N ALA A 58 -6.19 4.34 5.20
CA ALA A 58 -6.88 3.42 4.30
C ALA A 58 -6.38 1.98 4.47
N TRP A 59 -7.26 1.04 4.11
CA TRP A 59 -6.92 -0.37 3.96
C TRP A 59 -6.40 -0.61 2.54
N LEU A 60 -5.24 -1.26 2.42
CA LEU A 60 -4.64 -1.61 1.15
C LEU A 60 -5.13 -2.99 0.71
N MET A 61 -6.06 -3.03 -0.23
CA MET A 61 -6.45 -4.25 -0.93
C MET A 61 -5.43 -4.55 -2.03
N THR A 62 -4.84 -5.73 -2.02
CA THR A 62 -3.79 -6.09 -2.99
C THR A 62 -3.75 -7.60 -3.23
N THR A 63 -3.23 -8.02 -4.38
CA THR A 63 -2.86 -9.42 -4.65
C THR A 63 -1.36 -9.66 -4.44
N ASP A 64 -0.61 -8.62 -4.04
CA ASP A 64 0.83 -8.62 -3.85
C ASP A 64 1.20 -8.80 -2.36
N ASN A 65 2.11 -9.72 -2.09
CA ASN A 65 2.58 -10.05 -0.74
C ASN A 65 3.72 -9.14 -0.27
N ASP A 66 4.20 -8.23 -1.12
CA ASP A 66 5.30 -7.33 -0.76
C ASP A 66 4.95 -6.42 0.42
N PHE A 67 3.66 -6.16 0.68
CA PHE A 67 3.21 -5.31 1.79
C PHE A 67 3.07 -6.04 3.14
N ASP A 68 3.28 -7.36 3.19
CA ASP A 68 2.94 -8.20 4.35
C ASP A 68 3.67 -7.77 5.61
N HIS A 69 4.95 -7.40 5.50
CA HIS A 69 5.74 -6.96 6.64
C HIS A 69 5.36 -5.59 7.18
N LEU A 70 4.58 -4.82 6.42
CA LEU A 70 4.05 -3.54 6.86
C LEU A 70 2.75 -3.70 7.66
N HIS A 71 2.05 -4.82 7.51
CA HIS A 71 0.84 -5.11 8.26
C HIS A 71 1.13 -5.72 9.64
N PRO A 72 0.40 -5.35 10.72
CA PRO A 72 -0.52 -4.22 10.85
C PRO A 72 0.18 -2.91 11.27
N LYS A 73 1.52 -2.90 11.36
CA LYS A 73 2.29 -1.83 12.00
C LYS A 73 2.16 -0.48 11.27
N TYR A 74 2.36 -0.48 9.97
CA TYR A 74 2.32 0.73 9.14
C TYR A 74 0.98 0.87 8.42
N LEU A 75 0.36 -0.22 7.97
CA LEU A 75 -0.92 -0.17 7.26
C LEU A 75 -1.78 -1.40 7.55
N GLN A 76 -3.07 -1.29 7.24
CA GLN A 76 -3.98 -2.44 7.17
C GLN A 76 -3.97 -2.97 5.74
N ARG A 77 -3.80 -4.28 5.56
CA ARG A 77 -3.74 -4.93 4.24
C ARG A 77 -4.82 -6.01 4.18
N ILE A 78 -5.53 -6.09 3.06
CA ILE A 78 -6.37 -7.23 2.71
C ILE A 78 -5.71 -7.92 1.53
N LEU A 79 -5.30 -9.19 1.69
CA LEU A 79 -4.79 -9.98 0.58
C LEU A 79 -5.93 -10.62 -0.19
N ILE A 80 -5.86 -10.49 -1.51
CA ILE A 80 -6.80 -11.09 -2.45
C ILE A 80 -6.06 -12.15 -3.26
N ASP A 81 -6.65 -13.34 -3.39
CA ASP A 81 -6.15 -14.33 -4.33
C ASP A 81 -6.34 -13.83 -5.77
N ALA A 82 -5.26 -13.71 -6.52
CA ALA A 82 -5.28 -13.17 -7.87
C ALA A 82 -6.11 -14.00 -8.88
N LYS A 83 -6.38 -15.28 -8.57
CA LYS A 83 -7.14 -16.20 -9.43
C LYS A 83 -8.61 -16.23 -9.07
N THR A 84 -8.94 -16.24 -7.78
CA THR A 84 -10.34 -16.38 -7.32
C THR A 84 -10.99 -15.04 -7.00
N GLY A 85 -10.22 -14.00 -6.70
CA GLY A 85 -10.73 -12.71 -6.22
C GLY A 85 -11.20 -12.75 -4.77
N GLU A 86 -10.99 -13.85 -4.06
CA GLU A 86 -11.40 -14.02 -2.67
C GLU A 86 -10.33 -13.50 -1.71
N THR A 87 -10.76 -13.01 -0.55
CA THR A 87 -9.84 -12.59 0.51
C THR A 87 -9.18 -13.81 1.16
N ILE A 88 -7.84 -13.81 1.27
CA ILE A 88 -7.10 -14.94 1.84
C ILE A 88 -7.15 -14.93 3.38
N ASP A 89 -7.23 -13.76 4.01
CA ASP A 89 -7.12 -13.63 5.48
C ASP A 89 -8.47 -13.71 6.22
N GLY A 90 -9.59 -13.86 5.51
CA GLY A 90 -10.93 -13.95 6.09
C GLY A 90 -11.42 -12.70 6.85
N ILE A 91 -10.76 -11.55 6.66
CA ILE A 91 -11.15 -10.28 7.28
C ILE A 91 -12.03 -9.49 6.30
N ILE A 92 -13.29 -9.31 6.69
CA ILE A 92 -14.23 -8.31 6.14
C ILE A 92 -14.84 -7.56 7.32
#